data_AF-A0A6A5XN85-F1
#
_entry.id   AF-A0A6A5XN85-F1
#
_cell.length_a   1.000
_cell.length_b   1.000
_cell.length_c   1.000
_cell.angle_alpha   90.00
_cell.angle_beta   90.00
_cell.angle_gamma   90.00
#
_symmetry.space_group_name_H-M   'P 1'
#
loop_
_entity.id
_entity.type
_entity.pdbx_description
1 polymer ?
#
loop_
_entity_poly.entity_id
_entity_poly.type
_entity_poly.pdbx_seq_one_letter_code
_entity_poly.pdbx_strand_id
1 'polypeptide(L)'
;MAPSVGLGTEGPVQRGWSLWLASVLGVVIAALFVAARIVQRLTKIGLGPDDYVIVAALVASAMLSMTECQAVVYGYGRKYKDISPENRILARQWFYGAQIVYKIVPTLTKVSIVCLYYRIFAVSKSWFRTACHLMNGFIIASGLAFTIATIFQCNPIAAFWDKTISPAKCFKNEPWWISFSVIQIVTDFALLALPISRVFHLSMTKAEKFGLVLVFCTGGFVTFASIYRATTLASSAGDPDPTWGPIPATVWSVIEVNAGIVCACLPMLRHPFLKLLSPIIGSVRTTTNQHSRSY
;
A
#
# COMPACT_ATOMS: atom_id res chain seq x y z
N MET A 1 -21.01 -23.74 -13.33
CA MET A 1 -19.77 -24.33 -12.78
C MET A 1 -19.12 -23.28 -11.90
N ALA A 2 -18.99 -23.55 -10.59
CA ALA A 2 -18.22 -22.66 -9.72
C ALA A 2 -16.77 -22.68 -10.21
N PRO A 3 -16.13 -21.52 -10.47
CA PRO A 3 -14.71 -21.52 -10.77
C PRO A 3 -14.01 -22.16 -9.57
N SER A 4 -13.15 -23.15 -9.83
CA SER A 4 -12.27 -23.75 -8.84
C SER A 4 -11.23 -22.71 -8.43
N VAL A 5 -11.65 -21.75 -7.61
CA VAL A 5 -10.84 -20.68 -7.07
C VAL A 5 -10.12 -21.22 -5.83
N GLY A 6 -8.80 -21.27 -5.87
CA GLY A 6 -7.99 -21.50 -4.66
C GLY A 6 -7.73 -22.95 -4.27
N LEU A 7 -8.20 -23.95 -5.01
CA LEU A 7 -7.69 -25.32 -4.89
C LEU A 7 -6.55 -25.51 -5.87
N GLY A 8 -5.40 -25.99 -5.37
CA GLY A 8 -4.26 -26.37 -6.21
C GLY A 8 -4.73 -27.41 -7.23
N THR A 9 -5.10 -26.96 -8.41
CA THR A 9 -5.45 -27.84 -9.51
C THR A 9 -4.21 -28.62 -9.89
N GLU A 10 -4.32 -29.95 -9.97
CA GLU A 10 -3.26 -30.79 -10.53
C GLU A 10 -2.83 -30.23 -11.89
N GLY A 11 -1.56 -29.86 -12.00
CA GLY A 11 -1.01 -29.13 -13.13
C GLY A 11 0.25 -28.34 -12.74
N PRO A 12 0.96 -27.75 -13.71
CA PRO A 12 2.18 -26.97 -13.43
C PRO A 12 1.86 -25.87 -12.41
N VAL A 13 2.82 -25.63 -11.50
CA VAL A 13 2.77 -24.66 -10.38
C VAL A 13 1.88 -23.46 -10.75
N GLN A 14 0.97 -23.03 -9.86
CA GLN A 14 0.20 -21.79 -10.03
C GLN A 14 0.69 -20.76 -9.02
N ARG A 15 0.99 -19.53 -9.47
CA ARG A 15 1.36 -18.42 -8.58
C ARG A 15 0.17 -17.50 -8.25
N GLY A 16 -0.94 -17.61 -8.96
CA GLY A 16 -2.12 -16.76 -8.74
C GLY A 16 -2.76 -16.87 -7.34
N TRP A 17 -2.63 -18.01 -6.66
CA TRP A 17 -3.20 -18.21 -5.32
C TRP A 17 -2.58 -17.27 -4.26
N SER A 18 -1.27 -17.00 -4.36
CA SER A 18 -0.59 -16.13 -3.39
C SER A 18 -1.03 -14.68 -3.55
N LEU A 19 -1.27 -14.24 -4.78
CA LEU A 19 -1.86 -12.93 -5.07
C LEU A 19 -3.28 -12.82 -4.52
N TRP A 20 -4.11 -13.85 -4.74
CA TRP A 20 -5.48 -13.86 -4.23
C TRP A 20 -5.52 -13.75 -2.69
N LEU A 21 -4.72 -14.56 -1.99
CA LEU A 21 -4.64 -14.49 -0.53
C LEU A 21 -4.09 -13.17 -0.03
N ALA A 22 -3.01 -12.66 -0.62
CA ALA A 22 -2.43 -11.38 -0.22
C ALA A 22 -3.45 -10.25 -0.40
N SER A 23 -4.24 -10.27 -1.47
CA SER A 23 -5.29 -9.28 -1.77
C SER A 23 -6.39 -9.30 -0.71
N VAL A 24 -6.99 -10.47 -0.48
CA VAL A 24 -8.10 -10.61 0.47
C VAL A 24 -7.64 -10.32 1.90
N LEU A 25 -6.55 -10.93 2.35
CA LEU A 25 -6.04 -10.72 3.71
C LEU A 25 -5.58 -9.27 3.93
N GLY A 26 -4.90 -8.68 2.94
CA GLY A 26 -4.43 -7.31 2.99
C GLY A 26 -5.56 -6.30 3.20
N VAL A 27 -6.63 -6.40 2.40
CA VAL A 27 -7.79 -5.51 2.52
C VAL A 27 -8.55 -5.72 3.81
N VAL A 28 -8.73 -6.97 4.26
CA VAL A 28 -9.40 -7.26 5.54
C VAL A 28 -8.63 -6.65 6.70
N ILE A 29 -7.30 -6.83 6.75
CA ILE A 29 -6.46 -6.23 7.79
C ILE A 29 -6.55 -4.70 7.72
N ALA A 30 -6.41 -4.10 6.54
CA ALA A 30 -6.54 -2.66 6.36
C ALA A 30 -7.91 -2.13 6.84
N ALA A 31 -8.99 -2.83 6.53
CA ALA A 31 -10.34 -2.48 6.95
C ALA A 31 -10.50 -2.49 8.47
N LEU A 32 -9.94 -3.49 9.16
CA LEU A 32 -9.96 -3.55 10.62
C LEU A 32 -9.25 -2.35 11.26
N PHE A 33 -8.10 -1.95 10.72
CA PHE A 33 -7.35 -0.79 11.22
C PHE A 33 -8.06 0.54 10.94
N VAL A 34 -8.66 0.69 9.76
CA VAL A 34 -9.47 1.87 9.43
C VAL A 34 -10.71 1.94 10.33
N ALA A 35 -11.43 0.82 10.53
CA ALA A 35 -12.57 0.77 11.43
C ALA A 35 -12.18 1.17 12.86
N ALA A 36 -11.08 0.61 13.39
CA ALA A 36 -10.57 0.98 14.70
C ALA A 36 -10.23 2.48 14.77
N ARG A 37 -9.63 3.05 13.72
CA ARG A 37 -9.32 4.49 13.65
C ARG A 37 -10.59 5.33 13.73
N ILE A 38 -11.61 4.99 12.95
CA ILE A 38 -12.89 5.73 12.91
C ILE A 38 -13.60 5.66 14.27
N VAL A 39 -13.67 4.48 14.89
CA VAL A 39 -14.25 4.33 16.24
C VAL A 39 -13.51 5.20 17.26
N GLN A 40 -12.18 5.22 17.22
CA GLN A 40 -11.38 6.04 18.12
C GLN A 40 -11.59 7.55 17.87
N ARG A 41 -11.78 7.96 16.62
CA ARG A 41 -12.05 9.36 16.26
C ARG A 41 -13.42 9.81 16.74
N LEU A 42 -14.46 9.02 16.49
CA LEU A 42 -15.84 9.30 16.92
C LEU A 42 -15.96 9.42 18.43
N THR A 43 -15.20 8.64 19.19
CA THR A 43 -15.27 8.63 20.66
C THR A 43 -14.43 9.71 21.35
N LYS A 44 -13.45 10.34 20.68
CA LYS A 44 -12.46 11.21 21.35
C LYS A 44 -12.29 12.60 20.78
N ILE A 45 -12.24 12.77 19.46
CA ILE A 45 -11.68 13.99 18.82
C ILE A 45 -12.53 14.50 17.66
N GLY A 46 -13.48 13.70 17.15
CA GLY A 46 -14.26 13.99 15.95
C GLY A 46 -13.51 13.70 14.64
N LEU A 47 -14.28 13.46 13.58
CA LEU A 47 -13.76 13.16 12.24
C LEU A 47 -13.06 14.38 11.63
N GLY A 48 -11.98 14.15 10.91
CA GLY A 48 -11.32 15.17 10.09
C GLY A 48 -11.15 14.75 8.63
N PRO A 49 -10.60 15.65 7.79
CA PRO A 49 -10.34 15.37 6.38
C PRO A 49 -9.48 14.11 6.16
N ASP A 50 -8.52 13.87 7.05
CA ASP A 50 -7.67 12.68 7.02
C ASP A 50 -8.46 11.36 7.11
N ASP A 51 -9.57 11.37 7.86
CA ASP A 51 -10.39 10.18 8.07
C ASP A 51 -11.23 9.83 6.82
N TYR A 52 -11.69 10.83 6.06
CA TYR A 52 -12.41 10.59 4.80
C TYR A 52 -11.47 10.09 3.70
N VAL A 53 -10.27 10.66 3.61
CA VAL A 53 -9.28 10.27 2.61
C VAL A 53 -8.78 8.84 2.83
N ILE A 54 -8.58 8.40 4.09
CA ILE A 54 -8.17 7.02 4.36
C ILE A 54 -9.29 6.00 4.08
N VAL A 55 -10.56 6.37 4.30
CA VAL A 55 -11.70 5.54 3.89
C VAL A 55 -11.76 5.42 2.37
N ALA A 56 -11.53 6.52 1.63
CA ALA A 56 -11.43 6.47 0.18
C ALA A 56 -10.26 5.57 -0.29
N ALA A 57 -9.11 5.62 0.40
CA ALA A 57 -7.98 4.73 0.14
C ALA A 57 -8.35 3.25 0.37
N LEU A 58 -9.11 2.94 1.42
CA LEU A 58 -9.60 1.59 1.69
C LEU A 58 -10.54 1.09 0.58
N VAL A 59 -11.47 1.92 0.14
CA VAL A 59 -12.38 1.58 -0.98
C VAL A 59 -11.58 1.33 -2.26
N ALA A 60 -10.59 2.17 -2.56
CA ALA A 60 -9.69 1.96 -3.69
C ALA A 60 -8.87 0.66 -3.53
N SER A 61 -8.41 0.31 -2.33
CA SER A 61 -7.72 -0.95 -2.06
C SER A 61 -8.63 -2.17 -2.28
N ALA A 62 -9.90 -2.08 -1.86
CA ALA A 62 -10.88 -3.13 -2.14
C ALA A 62 -11.15 -3.30 -3.65
N MET A 63 -11.22 -2.19 -4.40
CA MET A 63 -11.31 -2.23 -5.86
C MET A 63 -10.08 -2.87 -6.49
N LEU A 64 -8.87 -2.56 -6.00
CA LEU A 64 -7.63 -3.18 -6.46
C LEU A 64 -7.69 -4.70 -6.27
N SER A 65 -8.00 -5.15 -5.06
CA SER A 65 -8.12 -6.58 -4.76
C SER A 65 -9.19 -7.27 -5.62
N MET A 66 -10.32 -6.62 -5.88
CA MET A 66 -11.34 -7.15 -6.78
C MET A 66 -10.81 -7.33 -8.20
N THR A 67 -10.13 -6.32 -8.75
CA THR A 67 -9.56 -6.40 -10.10
C THR A 67 -8.47 -7.47 -10.21
N GLU A 68 -7.61 -7.63 -9.20
CA GLU A 68 -6.56 -8.65 -9.18
C GLU A 68 -7.13 -10.06 -9.01
N CYS A 69 -8.10 -10.24 -8.11
CA CYS A 69 -8.78 -11.51 -7.95
C CYS A 69 -9.47 -11.94 -9.25
N GLN A 70 -10.12 -11.00 -9.94
CA GLN A 70 -10.76 -11.30 -11.21
C GLN A 70 -9.75 -11.61 -12.32
N ALA A 71 -8.60 -10.94 -12.34
CA ALA A 71 -7.50 -11.29 -13.25
C ALA A 71 -7.03 -12.73 -13.00
N VAL A 72 -6.87 -13.14 -11.73
CA VAL A 72 -6.47 -14.51 -11.34
C VAL A 72 -7.51 -15.54 -11.79
N VAL A 73 -8.82 -15.23 -11.66
CA VAL A 73 -9.91 -16.12 -12.14
C VAL A 73 -9.78 -16.40 -13.64
N TYR A 74 -9.42 -15.39 -14.44
CA TYR A 74 -9.20 -15.54 -15.88
C TYR A 74 -7.80 -16.08 -16.26
N GLY A 75 -6.98 -16.50 -15.28
CA GLY A 75 -5.72 -17.18 -15.52
C GLY A 75 -4.46 -16.35 -15.28
N TYR A 76 -4.56 -15.14 -14.71
CA TYR A 76 -3.39 -14.40 -14.27
C TYR A 76 -2.60 -15.20 -13.22
N GLY A 77 -1.30 -15.39 -13.43
CA GLY A 77 -0.46 -16.27 -12.61
C GLY A 77 -0.48 -17.76 -12.98
N ARG A 78 -1.05 -18.12 -14.14
CA ARG A 78 -0.78 -19.39 -14.85
C ARG A 78 0.22 -19.14 -15.99
N LYS A 79 0.88 -20.19 -16.48
CA LYS A 79 1.77 -20.06 -17.63
C LYS A 79 0.97 -19.61 -18.85
N TYR A 80 1.50 -18.65 -19.61
CA TYR A 80 0.78 -18.02 -20.73
C TYR A 80 0.22 -19.06 -21.72
N LYS A 81 1.03 -20.09 -22.02
CA LYS A 81 0.69 -21.16 -22.97
C LYS A 81 -0.56 -21.95 -22.57
N ASP A 82 -0.83 -22.08 -21.27
CA ASP A 82 -1.88 -22.94 -20.73
C ASP A 82 -3.24 -22.22 -20.63
N ILE A 83 -3.29 -20.93 -21.00
CA ILE A 83 -4.50 -20.09 -20.94
C ILE A 83 -5.12 -19.97 -22.34
N SER A 84 -6.44 -20.08 -22.46
CA SER A 84 -7.14 -19.85 -23.73
C SER A 84 -7.00 -18.40 -24.23
N PRO A 85 -7.00 -18.14 -25.55
CA PRO A 85 -6.83 -16.79 -26.09
C PRO A 85 -7.80 -15.75 -25.54
N GLU A 86 -9.07 -16.11 -25.36
CA GLU A 86 -10.12 -15.25 -24.78
C GLU A 86 -9.82 -14.90 -23.32
N ASN A 87 -9.48 -15.90 -22.51
CA ASN A 87 -9.13 -15.70 -21.10
C ASN A 87 -7.86 -14.84 -20.94
N ARG A 88 -6.90 -14.93 -21.87
CA ARG A 88 -5.72 -14.04 -21.87
C ARG A 88 -6.10 -12.57 -22.05
N ILE A 89 -7.08 -12.28 -22.90
CA ILE A 89 -7.57 -10.90 -23.11
C ILE A 89 -8.25 -10.40 -21.85
N LEU A 90 -9.19 -11.19 -21.30
CA LEU A 90 -9.92 -10.84 -20.07
C LEU A 90 -8.96 -10.64 -18.88
N ALA A 91 -8.00 -11.57 -18.68
CA ALA A 91 -7.00 -11.44 -17.61
C ALA A 91 -6.18 -10.15 -17.74
N ARG A 92 -5.78 -9.77 -18.96
CA ARG A 92 -5.05 -8.51 -19.20
C ARG A 92 -5.93 -7.28 -19.02
N GLN A 93 -7.22 -7.34 -19.33
CA GLN A 93 -8.16 -6.24 -19.06
C GLN A 93 -8.34 -5.99 -17.56
N TRP A 94 -8.51 -7.05 -16.77
CA TRP A 94 -8.60 -6.92 -15.31
C TRP A 94 -7.29 -6.44 -14.70
N PHE A 95 -6.16 -6.95 -15.19
CA PHE A 95 -4.83 -6.47 -14.78
C PHE A 95 -4.56 -5.01 -15.16
N TYR A 96 -5.07 -4.55 -16.30
CA TYR A 96 -5.04 -3.14 -16.67
C TYR A 96 -5.79 -2.26 -15.66
N GLY A 97 -7.00 -2.68 -15.26
CA GLY A 97 -7.76 -2.04 -14.19
C GLY A 97 -6.98 -1.99 -12.88
N ALA A 98 -6.37 -3.12 -12.48
CA ALA A 98 -5.54 -3.20 -11.29
C ALA A 98 -4.39 -2.18 -11.31
N GLN A 99 -3.69 -2.02 -12.44
CA GLN A 99 -2.59 -1.06 -12.56
C GLN A 99 -3.01 0.41 -12.41
N ILE A 100 -4.25 0.74 -12.78
CA ILE A 100 -4.80 2.08 -12.61
C ILE A 100 -5.12 2.29 -11.13
N VAL A 101 -5.87 1.38 -10.53
CA VAL A 101 -6.29 1.48 -9.13
C VAL A 101 -5.09 1.47 -8.19
N TYR A 102 -4.07 0.64 -8.47
CA TYR A 102 -2.82 0.58 -7.71
C TYR A 102 -2.11 1.93 -7.59
N LYS A 103 -2.26 2.84 -8.56
CA LYS A 103 -1.66 4.19 -8.46
C LYS A 103 -2.46 5.11 -7.54
N ILE A 104 -3.77 4.90 -7.48
CA ILE A 104 -4.70 5.71 -6.68
C ILE A 104 -4.55 5.39 -5.19
N VAL A 105 -4.45 4.12 -4.80
CA VAL A 105 -4.38 3.70 -3.38
C VAL A 105 -3.24 4.38 -2.60
N PRO A 106 -1.97 4.33 -3.03
CA PRO A 106 -0.87 4.95 -2.31
C PRO A 106 -0.96 6.48 -2.35
N THR A 107 -1.45 7.08 -3.44
CA THR A 107 -1.69 8.54 -3.49
C THR A 107 -2.65 8.97 -2.40
N LEU A 108 -3.83 8.33 -2.30
CA LEU A 108 -4.81 8.64 -1.25
C LEU A 108 -4.25 8.36 0.16
N THR A 109 -3.58 7.22 0.34
CA THR A 109 -2.96 6.85 1.62
C THR A 109 -1.97 7.90 2.09
N LYS A 110 -1.07 8.35 1.21
CA LYS A 110 -0.06 9.36 1.53
C LYS A 110 -0.69 10.73 1.80
N VAL A 111 -1.70 11.14 1.02
CA VAL A 111 -2.45 12.38 1.27
C VAL A 111 -3.09 12.35 2.66
N SER A 112 -3.71 11.23 3.05
CA SER A 112 -4.26 11.05 4.40
C SER A 112 -3.20 11.22 5.49
N ILE A 113 -1.99 10.64 5.30
CA ILE A 113 -0.88 10.77 6.25
C ILE A 113 -0.46 12.25 6.40
N VAL A 114 -0.30 12.97 5.30
CA VAL A 114 0.07 14.40 5.34
C VAL A 114 -1.04 15.24 5.98
N CYS A 115 -2.31 14.97 5.67
CA CYS A 115 -3.45 15.63 6.32
C CYS A 115 -3.45 15.39 7.84
N LEU A 116 -3.13 14.17 8.27
CA LEU A 116 -2.97 13.85 9.69
C LEU A 116 -1.80 14.62 10.31
N TYR A 117 -0.65 14.65 9.66
CA TYR A 117 0.53 15.41 10.12
C TYR A 117 0.24 16.90 10.23
N TYR A 118 -0.44 17.46 9.23
CA TYR A 118 -0.92 18.83 9.26
C TYR A 118 -1.79 19.06 10.49
N ARG A 119 -2.80 18.21 10.72
CA ARG A 119 -3.69 18.35 11.88
C ARG A 119 -2.97 18.27 13.23
N ILE A 120 -1.95 17.41 13.36
CA ILE A 120 -1.22 17.22 14.61
C ILE A 120 -0.19 18.33 14.85
N PHE A 121 0.59 18.71 13.84
CA PHE A 121 1.79 19.54 14.01
C PHE A 121 1.68 20.96 13.44
N ALA A 122 0.65 21.28 12.64
CA ALA A 122 0.48 22.61 12.04
C ALA A 122 0.25 23.74 13.05
N VAL A 123 -0.09 23.42 14.31
CA VAL A 123 -0.36 24.42 15.35
C VAL A 123 0.89 25.26 15.66
N SER A 124 2.10 24.73 15.46
CA SER A 124 3.29 25.30 16.09
C SER A 124 4.20 26.15 15.17
N LYS A 125 4.21 25.97 13.84
CA LYS A 125 5.07 26.74 12.90
C LYS A 125 4.49 26.85 11.48
N SER A 126 4.65 28.03 10.87
CA SER A 126 4.21 28.33 9.49
C SER A 126 4.91 27.48 8.42
N TRP A 127 6.23 27.29 8.51
CA TRP A 127 7.00 26.46 7.57
C TRP A 127 6.43 25.03 7.42
N PHE A 128 6.02 24.40 8.51
CA PHE A 128 5.49 23.04 8.48
C PHE A 128 4.17 22.94 7.71
N ARG A 129 3.33 23.99 7.77
CA ARG A 129 2.10 24.08 7.00
C ARG A 129 2.41 24.11 5.51
N THR A 130 3.34 24.98 5.10
CA THR A 130 3.79 25.08 3.72
C THR A 130 4.36 23.76 3.23
N ALA A 131 5.22 23.10 4.01
CA ALA A 131 5.79 21.80 3.66
C ALA A 131 4.71 20.73 3.44
N CYS A 132 3.68 20.67 4.30
CA CYS A 132 2.56 19.75 4.11
C CYS A 132 1.76 20.04 2.84
N HIS A 133 1.46 21.32 2.54
CA HIS A 133 0.74 21.69 1.33
C HIS A 133 1.54 21.36 0.06
N LEU A 134 2.85 21.66 0.04
CA LEU A 134 3.74 21.31 -1.06
C LEU A 134 3.83 19.79 -1.25
N MET A 135 3.94 19.03 -0.16
CA MET A 135 3.98 17.57 -0.20
C MET A 135 2.68 17.00 -0.78
N ASN A 136 1.52 17.45 -0.29
CA ASN A 136 0.23 17.02 -0.84
C ASN A 136 0.07 17.39 -2.30
N GLY A 137 0.45 18.61 -2.69
CA GLY A 137 0.44 19.05 -4.08
C GLY A 137 1.28 18.14 -4.97
N PHE A 138 2.50 17.82 -4.55
CA PHE A 138 3.40 16.92 -5.29
C PHE A 138 2.84 15.49 -5.41
N ILE A 139 2.31 14.93 -4.31
CA ILE A 139 1.77 13.56 -4.28
C ILE A 139 0.52 13.45 -5.16
N ILE A 140 -0.37 14.44 -5.11
CA ILE A 140 -1.58 14.47 -5.95
C ILE A 140 -1.19 14.65 -7.42
N ALA A 141 -0.30 15.60 -7.74
CA ALA A 141 0.12 15.86 -9.11
C ALA A 141 0.82 14.66 -9.74
N SER A 142 1.77 14.03 -9.02
CA SER A 142 2.44 12.82 -9.48
C SER A 142 1.48 11.64 -9.61
N GLY A 143 0.64 11.38 -8.60
CA GLY A 143 -0.37 10.33 -8.65
C GLY A 143 -1.32 10.46 -9.84
N LEU A 144 -1.83 11.68 -10.08
CA LEU A 144 -2.71 11.97 -11.20
C LEU A 144 -1.99 11.79 -12.55
N ALA A 145 -0.76 12.31 -12.68
CA ALA A 145 0.04 12.18 -13.90
C ALA A 145 0.28 10.72 -14.27
N PHE A 146 0.73 9.89 -13.32
CA PHE A 146 0.96 8.46 -13.56
C PHE A 146 -0.34 7.69 -13.82
N THR A 147 -1.45 8.07 -13.18
CA THR A 147 -2.76 7.44 -13.42
C THR A 147 -3.25 7.73 -14.84
N ILE A 148 -3.27 9.00 -15.27
CA ILE A 148 -3.67 9.41 -16.62
C ILE A 148 -2.77 8.76 -17.66
N ALA A 149 -1.45 8.81 -17.47
CA ALA A 149 -0.51 8.20 -18.40
C ALA A 149 -0.64 6.67 -18.48
N THR A 150 -1.07 5.99 -17.41
CA THR A 150 -1.40 4.56 -17.45
C THR A 150 -2.69 4.29 -18.22
N ILE A 151 -3.70 5.15 -18.07
CA ILE A 151 -4.95 5.04 -18.83
C ILE A 151 -4.64 5.13 -20.34
N PHE A 152 -3.84 6.12 -20.73
CA PHE A 152 -3.48 6.37 -22.13
C PHE A 152 -2.15 5.73 -22.55
N GLN A 153 -1.71 4.67 -21.88
CA GLN A 153 -0.38 4.07 -22.13
C GLN A 153 -0.24 3.41 -23.51
N CYS A 154 -1.37 3.15 -24.19
CA CYS A 154 -1.43 2.59 -25.53
C CYS A 154 -2.37 3.40 -26.42
N ASN A 155 -2.02 3.52 -27.71
CA ASN A 155 -2.89 4.04 -28.75
C ASN A 155 -3.03 3.01 -29.88
N PRO A 156 -4.22 2.42 -30.10
CA PRO A 156 -5.44 2.59 -29.28
C PRO A 156 -5.31 1.93 -27.89
N ILE A 157 -6.09 2.38 -26.90
CA ILE A 157 -6.03 1.88 -25.50
C ILE A 157 -6.22 0.36 -25.46
N ALA A 158 -7.12 -0.17 -26.31
CA ALA A 158 -7.40 -1.59 -26.39
C ALA A 158 -6.19 -2.47 -26.73
N ALA A 159 -5.15 -1.90 -27.36
CA ALA A 159 -3.93 -2.62 -27.68
C ALA A 159 -3.12 -3.05 -26.44
N PHE A 160 -3.47 -2.53 -25.25
CA PHE A 160 -2.88 -3.03 -24.02
C PHE A 160 -3.25 -4.50 -23.76
N TRP A 161 -4.56 -4.83 -23.85
CA TRP A 161 -5.06 -6.17 -23.55
C TRP A 161 -5.23 -7.06 -24.79
N ASP A 162 -5.52 -6.46 -25.93
CA ASP A 162 -5.61 -7.16 -27.21
C ASP A 162 -4.36 -6.90 -28.06
N LYS A 163 -3.52 -7.92 -28.16
CA LYS A 163 -2.26 -7.85 -28.92
C LYS A 163 -2.42 -8.11 -30.42
N THR A 164 -3.63 -8.42 -30.88
CA THR A 164 -3.92 -8.60 -32.31
C THR A 164 -4.09 -7.26 -33.04
N ILE A 165 -4.34 -6.18 -32.30
CA ILE A 165 -4.51 -4.83 -32.84
C ILE A 165 -3.17 -4.28 -33.34
N SER A 166 -3.09 -4.01 -34.63
CA SER A 166 -1.92 -3.42 -35.30
C SER A 166 -2.36 -2.37 -36.33
N PRO A 167 -1.71 -1.20 -36.42
CA PRO A 167 -0.54 -0.77 -35.64
C PRO A 167 -0.92 -0.27 -34.25
N ALA A 168 -0.12 -0.63 -33.24
CA ALA A 168 -0.27 -0.15 -31.87
C ALA A 168 1.01 0.53 -31.39
N LYS A 169 0.86 1.68 -30.71
CA LYS A 169 1.95 2.36 -30.02
C LYS A 169 1.68 2.34 -28.52
N CYS A 170 2.55 1.70 -27.75
CA CYS A 170 2.48 1.64 -26.29
C CYS A 170 3.78 2.11 -25.65
N PHE A 171 3.72 2.58 -24.41
CA PHE A 171 4.93 2.82 -23.62
C PHE A 171 5.72 1.53 -23.38
N LYS A 172 7.03 1.69 -23.17
CA LYS A 172 7.86 0.61 -22.65
C LYS A 172 7.53 0.41 -21.17
N ASN A 173 7.04 -0.78 -20.82
CA ASN A 173 6.55 -1.08 -19.47
C ASN A 173 7.64 -0.90 -18.40
N GLU A 174 8.84 -1.44 -18.62
CA GLU A 174 9.90 -1.42 -17.61
C GLU A 174 10.34 0.00 -17.20
N PRO A 175 10.75 0.91 -18.12
CA PRO A 175 11.10 2.28 -17.76
C PRO A 175 9.96 3.05 -17.09
N TRP A 176 8.71 2.81 -17.53
CA TRP A 176 7.53 3.44 -16.96
C TRP A 176 7.33 3.07 -15.50
N TRP A 177 7.40 1.77 -15.19
CA TRP A 177 7.19 1.27 -13.84
C TRP A 177 8.35 1.60 -12.89
N ILE A 178 9.59 1.62 -13.39
CA ILE A 178 10.76 2.08 -12.62
C ILE A 178 10.57 3.55 -12.24
N SER A 179 10.16 4.40 -13.18
CA SER A 179 9.94 5.84 -12.93
C SER A 179 8.90 6.07 -11.83
N PHE A 180 7.79 5.33 -11.88
CA PHE A 180 6.77 5.38 -10.83
C PHE A 180 7.33 4.93 -9.47
N SER A 181 8.08 3.82 -9.46
CA SER A 181 8.65 3.25 -8.23
C SER A 181 9.65 4.20 -7.56
N VAL A 182 10.48 4.90 -8.33
CA VAL A 182 11.41 5.90 -7.80
C VAL A 182 10.66 7.05 -7.11
N ILE A 183 9.63 7.59 -7.75
CA ILE A 183 8.83 8.69 -7.16
C ILE A 183 8.11 8.23 -5.89
N GLN A 184 7.62 6.98 -5.87
CA GLN A 184 7.02 6.39 -4.69
C GLN A 184 8.01 6.29 -3.53
N ILE A 185 9.20 5.76 -3.77
CA ILE A 185 10.25 5.63 -2.74
C ILE A 185 10.68 7.01 -2.21
N VAL A 186 10.90 7.98 -3.11
CA VAL A 186 11.29 9.35 -2.72
C VAL A 186 10.22 10.00 -1.84
N THR A 187 8.94 9.85 -2.21
CA THR A 187 7.85 10.39 -1.40
C THR A 187 7.70 9.67 -0.06
N ASP A 188 7.96 8.36 0.02
CA ASP A 188 7.96 7.62 1.28
C ASP A 188 9.03 8.14 2.24
N PHE A 189 10.27 8.33 1.76
CA PHE A 189 11.35 8.92 2.55
C PHE A 189 11.03 10.34 3.00
N ALA A 190 10.45 11.15 2.11
CA ALA A 190 10.10 12.53 2.45
C ALA A 190 9.00 12.59 3.52
N LEU A 191 8.02 11.68 3.48
CA LEU A 191 6.99 11.54 4.52
C LEU A 191 7.56 11.09 5.87
N LEU A 192 8.54 10.18 5.85
CA LEU A 192 9.24 9.75 7.05
C LEU A 192 10.06 10.89 7.67
N ALA A 193 10.75 11.68 6.85
CA ALA A 193 11.59 12.79 7.30
C ALA A 193 10.78 13.98 7.85
N LEU A 194 9.58 14.22 7.30
CA LEU A 194 8.78 15.41 7.62
C LEU A 194 8.50 15.60 9.13
N PRO A 195 7.99 14.60 9.89
CA PRO A 195 7.72 14.77 11.32
C PRO A 195 8.98 14.72 12.20
N ILE A 196 10.10 14.14 11.73
CA ILE A 196 11.33 13.99 12.53
C ILE A 196 11.84 15.35 13.00
N SER A 197 11.85 16.35 12.11
CA SER A 197 12.25 17.72 12.44
C SER A 197 11.44 18.32 13.60
N ARG A 198 10.17 17.93 13.74
CA ARG A 198 9.28 18.43 14.82
C ARG A 198 9.54 17.71 16.13
N VAL A 199 9.90 16.44 16.07
CA VAL A 199 10.04 15.57 17.23
C VAL A 199 11.31 15.90 18.01
N PHE A 200 12.40 16.25 17.33
CA PHE A 200 13.65 16.66 18.00
C PHE A 200 13.52 17.94 18.83
N HIS A 201 12.49 18.75 18.61
CA HIS A 201 12.30 20.03 19.28
C HIS A 201 11.09 20.09 20.23
N LEU A 202 10.35 18.99 20.43
CA LEU A 202 9.19 18.95 21.32
C LEU A 202 9.46 18.02 22.51
N SER A 203 9.21 18.51 23.72
CA SER A 203 9.20 17.72 24.97
C SER A 203 7.99 16.76 24.98
N MET A 204 8.06 15.72 24.16
CA MET A 204 6.99 14.73 24.03
C MET A 204 6.92 13.81 25.24
N THR A 205 5.71 13.47 25.65
CA THR A 205 5.48 12.38 26.60
C THR A 205 5.96 11.05 26.01
N LYS A 206 6.31 10.08 26.88
CA LYS A 206 6.77 8.74 26.43
C LYS A 206 5.77 8.06 25.48
N ALA A 207 4.47 8.32 25.64
CA ALA A 207 3.41 7.80 24.79
C ALA A 207 3.38 8.42 23.38
N GLU A 208 3.68 9.71 23.25
CA GLU A 208 3.78 10.40 21.96
C GLU A 208 5.01 9.94 21.17
N LYS A 209 6.14 9.77 21.87
CA LYS A 209 7.36 9.21 21.30
C LYS A 209 7.13 7.79 20.76
N PHE A 210 6.39 6.97 21.48
CA PHE A 210 6.07 5.60 21.03
C PHE A 210 5.19 5.57 19.77
N GLY A 211 4.13 6.39 19.70
CA GLY A 211 3.28 6.48 18.51
C GLY A 211 4.04 6.92 17.26
N LEU A 212 5.00 7.84 17.42
CA LEU A 212 5.88 8.24 16.34
C LEU A 212 6.83 7.12 15.91
N VAL A 213 7.43 6.39 16.86
CA VAL A 213 8.29 5.25 16.55
C VAL A 213 7.52 4.20 15.74
N LEU A 214 6.26 3.92 16.10
CA LEU A 214 5.42 3.00 15.32
C LEU A 214 5.24 3.48 13.87
N VAL A 215 4.91 4.75 13.66
CA VAL A 215 4.76 5.34 12.32
C VAL A 215 6.08 5.24 11.53
N PHE A 216 7.21 5.51 12.18
CA PHE A 216 8.52 5.45 11.54
C PHE A 216 8.89 4.01 11.16
N CYS A 217 8.66 3.05 12.07
CA CYS A 217 8.89 1.63 11.80
C CYS A 217 8.02 1.12 10.66
N THR A 218 6.72 1.44 10.65
CA THR A 218 5.82 0.98 9.60
C THR A 218 6.02 1.72 8.29
N GLY A 219 6.35 3.01 8.32
CA GLY A 219 6.73 3.73 7.11
C GLY A 219 8.05 3.20 6.53
N GLY A 220 9.02 2.85 7.36
CA GLY A 220 10.25 2.17 6.93
C GLY A 220 9.97 0.80 6.29
N PHE A 221 9.03 0.03 6.85
CA PHE A 221 8.56 -1.22 6.24
C PHE A 221 7.93 -0.98 4.86
N VAL A 222 7.08 0.05 4.73
CA VAL A 222 6.48 0.42 3.43
C VAL A 222 7.56 0.80 2.42
N THR A 223 8.55 1.62 2.81
CA THR A 223 9.68 1.96 1.94
C THR A 223 10.47 0.72 1.50
N PHE A 224 10.72 -0.21 2.42
CA PHE A 224 11.37 -1.48 2.09
C PHE A 224 10.53 -2.29 1.09
N ALA A 225 9.22 -2.40 1.31
CA ALA A 225 8.31 -3.08 0.39
C ALA A 225 8.34 -2.43 -1.00
N SER A 226 8.36 -1.09 -1.09
CA SER A 226 8.50 -0.35 -2.35
C SER A 226 9.81 -0.67 -3.08
N ILE A 227 10.93 -0.77 -2.36
CA ILE A 227 12.25 -1.14 -2.92
C ILE A 227 12.24 -2.59 -3.40
N TYR A 228 11.74 -3.52 -2.59
CA TYR A 228 11.67 -4.94 -2.94
C TYR A 228 10.74 -5.18 -4.14
N ARG A 229 9.64 -4.42 -4.25
CA ARG A 229 8.80 -4.42 -5.44
C ARG A 229 9.56 -3.95 -6.68
N ALA A 230 10.36 -2.89 -6.56
CA ALA A 230 11.17 -2.41 -7.68
C ALA A 230 12.19 -3.45 -8.16
N THR A 231 12.82 -4.18 -7.25
CA THR A 231 13.79 -5.24 -7.62
C THR A 231 13.10 -6.46 -8.24
N THR A 232 11.97 -6.90 -7.68
CA THR A 232 11.19 -8.01 -8.25
C THR A 232 10.63 -7.66 -9.62
N LEU A 233 10.19 -6.43 -9.82
CA LEU A 233 9.76 -5.91 -11.12
C LEU A 233 10.91 -5.92 -12.13
N ALA A 234 12.10 -5.43 -11.76
CA ALA A 234 13.28 -5.47 -12.62
C ALA A 234 13.65 -6.92 -12.99
N SER A 235 13.57 -7.85 -12.03
CA SER A 235 13.79 -9.28 -12.32
C SER A 235 12.71 -9.88 -13.23
N SER A 236 11.47 -9.38 -13.16
CA SER A 236 10.35 -9.84 -13.98
C SER A 236 10.45 -9.35 -15.43
N ALA A 237 11.17 -8.25 -15.69
CA ALA A 237 11.40 -7.75 -17.04
C ALA A 237 12.23 -8.72 -17.91
N GLY A 238 13.02 -9.59 -17.29
CA GLY A 238 13.76 -10.67 -17.96
C GLY A 238 12.98 -11.97 -18.15
N ASP A 239 11.77 -12.10 -17.61
CA ASP A 239 10.96 -13.32 -17.73
C ASP A 239 10.16 -13.32 -19.05
N PRO A 240 10.28 -14.38 -19.89
CA PRO A 240 9.53 -14.47 -21.14
C PRO A 240 8.02 -14.66 -20.95
N ASP A 241 7.52 -15.00 -19.74
CA ASP A 241 6.10 -15.19 -19.49
C ASP A 241 5.44 -13.96 -18.82
N PRO A 242 4.62 -13.17 -19.56
CA PRO A 242 4.05 -11.91 -19.10
C PRO A 242 2.94 -12.06 -18.05
N THR A 243 2.44 -13.29 -17.84
CA THR A 243 1.37 -13.62 -16.88
C THR A 243 1.92 -14.26 -15.61
N TRP A 244 3.09 -14.89 -15.70
CA TRP A 244 3.73 -15.62 -14.61
C TRP A 244 4.81 -14.81 -13.90
N GLY A 245 5.66 -14.13 -14.67
CA GLY A 245 6.80 -13.36 -14.18
C GLY A 245 6.42 -12.26 -13.19
N PRO A 246 5.42 -11.40 -13.48
CA PRO A 246 5.10 -10.25 -12.63
C PRO A 246 4.44 -10.57 -11.27
N ILE A 247 3.96 -11.81 -11.03
CA ILE A 247 3.18 -12.14 -9.83
C ILE A 247 3.87 -11.74 -8.52
N PRO A 248 5.18 -12.02 -8.29
CA PRO A 248 5.85 -11.60 -7.07
C PRO A 248 5.79 -10.08 -6.88
N ALA A 249 6.00 -9.30 -7.94
CA ALA A 249 5.91 -7.83 -7.88
C ALA A 249 4.47 -7.38 -7.56
N THR A 250 3.44 -8.03 -8.12
CA THR A 250 2.04 -7.72 -7.83
C THR A 250 1.69 -8.05 -6.37
N VAL A 251 2.11 -9.20 -5.85
CA VAL A 251 1.92 -9.58 -4.43
C VAL A 251 2.53 -8.52 -3.50
N TRP A 252 3.76 -8.08 -3.79
CA TRP A 252 4.41 -7.03 -3.00
C TRP A 252 3.74 -5.67 -3.14
N SER A 253 3.13 -5.38 -4.29
CA SER A 253 2.32 -4.16 -4.50
C SER A 253 1.10 -4.13 -3.56
N VAL A 254 0.42 -5.26 -3.41
CA VAL A 254 -0.72 -5.42 -2.50
C VAL A 254 -0.30 -5.27 -1.04
N ILE A 255 0.83 -5.87 -0.67
CA ILE A 255 1.39 -5.75 0.68
C ILE A 255 1.76 -4.29 0.96
N GLU A 256 2.43 -3.61 0.03
CA GLU A 256 2.84 -2.21 0.11
C GLU A 256 1.63 -1.29 0.40
N VAL A 257 0.58 -1.36 -0.42
CA VAL A 257 -0.57 -0.44 -0.31
C VAL A 257 -1.37 -0.67 0.98
N ASN A 258 -1.60 -1.93 1.37
CA ASN A 258 -2.35 -2.24 2.58
C ASN A 258 -1.52 -1.94 3.85
N ALA A 259 -0.21 -2.20 3.84
CA ALA A 259 0.67 -1.78 4.91
C ALA A 259 0.73 -0.25 5.05
N GLY A 260 0.66 0.48 3.93
CA GLY A 260 0.52 1.93 3.91
C GLY A 260 -0.75 2.42 4.64
N ILE A 261 -1.89 1.80 4.36
CA ILE A 261 -3.17 2.14 5.02
C ILE A 261 -3.09 1.85 6.53
N VAL A 262 -2.54 0.70 6.90
CA VAL A 262 -2.31 0.34 8.31
C VAL A 262 -1.40 1.36 9.00
N CYS A 263 -0.28 1.72 8.37
CA CYS A 263 0.66 2.74 8.85
C CYS A 263 -0.04 4.08 9.11
N ALA A 264 -0.89 4.52 8.19
CA ALA A 264 -1.66 5.75 8.35
C ALA A 264 -2.61 5.73 9.55
N CYS A 265 -3.09 4.55 9.96
CA CYS A 265 -4.04 4.36 11.06
C CYS A 265 -3.37 4.30 12.44
N LEU A 266 -2.16 3.75 12.53
CA LEU A 266 -1.43 3.53 13.79
C LEU A 266 -1.30 4.73 14.75
N PRO A 267 -0.96 5.96 14.30
CA PRO A 267 -0.76 7.08 15.22
C PRO A 267 -2.01 7.42 16.03
N MET A 268 -3.21 7.14 15.49
CA MET A 268 -4.48 7.34 16.18
C MET A 268 -4.82 6.21 17.15
N LEU A 269 -4.33 5.00 16.88
CA LEU A 269 -4.58 3.81 17.70
C LEU A 269 -3.60 3.67 18.87
N ARG A 270 -2.70 4.63 19.09
CA ARG A 270 -1.69 4.62 20.16
C ARG A 270 -2.23 4.23 21.55
N HIS A 271 -3.37 4.79 21.97
CA HIS A 271 -3.94 4.55 23.31
C HIS A 271 -4.53 3.14 23.47
N PRO A 272 -5.39 2.66 22.55
CA PRO A 272 -5.88 1.28 22.63
C PRO A 272 -4.74 0.25 22.50
N PHE A 273 -3.74 0.48 21.64
CA PHE A 273 -2.57 -0.42 21.55
C PHE A 273 -1.79 -0.50 22.86
N LEU A 274 -1.52 0.64 23.51
CA LEU A 274 -0.82 0.66 24.80
C LEU A 274 -1.63 -0.01 25.92
N LYS A 275 -2.97 0.08 25.91
CA LYS A 275 -3.83 -0.65 26.86
C LYS A 275 -3.89 -2.15 26.59
N LEU A 276 -3.90 -2.56 25.32
CA LEU A 276 -3.90 -3.97 24.96
C LEU A 276 -2.56 -4.64 25.29
N LEU A 277 -1.45 -3.91 25.11
CA LEU A 277 -0.10 -4.40 25.40
C LEU A 277 0.32 -4.20 26.86
N SER A 278 -0.42 -3.45 27.68
CA SER A 278 -0.07 -3.21 29.08
C SER A 278 0.05 -4.48 29.94
N PRO A 279 -0.73 -5.56 29.75
CA PRO A 279 -0.52 -6.82 30.47
C PRO A 279 0.82 -7.48 30.09
N ILE A 280 1.20 -7.39 28.80
CA ILE A 280 2.43 -7.98 28.26
C ILE A 280 3.66 -7.19 28.70
N ILE A 281 3.58 -5.86 28.68
CA ILE A 281 4.65 -4.95 29.09
C ILE A 281 4.78 -4.89 30.62
N GLY A 282 3.66 -5.02 31.35
CA GLY A 282 3.63 -5.09 32.81
C GLY A 282 4.28 -6.36 33.36
N SER A 283 4.16 -7.49 32.65
CA SER A 283 4.76 -8.77 33.05
C SER A 283 6.29 -8.77 33.01
N VAL A 284 6.93 -7.86 32.28
CA VAL A 284 8.41 -7.79 32.18
C VAL A 284 9.03 -7.04 33.37
N ARG A 285 8.25 -6.26 34.13
CA ARG A 285 8.77 -5.44 35.24
C ARG A 285 8.75 -6.12 36.61
N THR A 286 8.12 -7.27 36.77
CA THR A 286 7.97 -7.90 38.09
C THR A 286 9.11 -8.85 38.46
N THR A 287 10.01 -9.20 37.53
CA THR A 287 11.03 -10.24 37.77
C THR A 287 12.40 -9.73 38.25
N THR A 288 12.62 -8.40 38.39
CA THR A 288 13.98 -7.86 38.67
C THR A 288 14.18 -7.28 40.09
N ASN A 289 13.22 -7.40 41.00
CA ASN A 289 13.33 -6.74 42.32
C ASN A 289 13.14 -7.65 43.55
N GLN A 290 13.50 -8.94 43.48
CA GLN A 290 13.46 -9.85 44.64
C GLN A 290 14.82 -10.36 45.16
N HIS A 291 15.95 -9.75 44.76
CA HIS A 291 17.27 -10.16 45.25
C HIS A 291 18.12 -9.00 45.80
N SER A 292 17.56 -8.23 46.72
CA SER A 292 18.34 -7.35 47.60
C SER A 292 17.64 -7.09 48.93
N ARG A 293 17.46 -8.15 49.73
CA ARG A 293 17.29 -8.09 51.19
C ARG A 293 17.32 -9.50 51.75
N SER A 294 18.48 -9.91 52.25
CA SER A 294 18.63 -10.85 53.37
C SER A 294 20.11 -10.89 53.77
N TYR A 295 20.35 -10.37 54.98
CA TYR A 295 21.49 -10.55 55.90
C TYR A 295 22.91 -10.23 55.44
#